data_AF-A0A8B8DNB9-F1
#
_entry.id   AF-A0A8B8DNB9-F1
#
_cell.length_a   1.000
_cell.length_b   1.000
_cell.length_c   1.000
_cell.angle_alpha   90.00
_cell.angle_beta   90.00
_cell.angle_gamma   90.00
#
_symmetry.space_group_name_H-M   'P 1'
#
loop_
_entity.id
_entity.type
_entity.pdbx_description
1 polymer ?
#
loop_
_entity_poly.entity_id
_entity_poly.type
_entity_poly.pdbx_seq_one_letter_code
_entity_poly.pdbx_strand_id
1 'polypeptide(L)'
;MSALGRRRESQDEEDYWMGSKVNRNKFNLFDDEVTVETAETLAKSKKLLTQFEDEDVDTVNWDDTPVSSEAADSSPISGHITAASASSLPKSSFRPETRNVPPYMTHSRSQSESIGVSARVSFTPSSLDSTTPTVQYSKSQEKLHSLMSPSSARSLEDEIPSYTSTSSGSKNQEEEVQYLRRALKKARELKFSPDDTIRKMILGEPYSLEVFRSKEEKLQLLDKAIQVHDGNAITAVVLFLRQTIKPSLFNLELQRRPVAVNHYLSYLRAHYDFKELGDVLGMLNRTEEAAILKYKQAIGAPDVRGKMNALRGCLKAHFIHEPDLVNEAHLVEQHAALLERQWPIEDADSKAEAQGDPVFKQYPRKVSILNMPLITTLYYCCFYHGRDAENLLTSPLAIKKQHQLSDKQYMWTALSARSRLKHWTGIEELLTAKGWFGSTKNVSVIGFDKVCEILHRTSAPNDVLSKYMRMIDGSERRLNLARKYKCHEVVVETLVHLRDRQELQTYASKLPPGSPGLKTAQDALRSSTIKWKT
;
A
#
# COMPACT_ATOMS: atom_id res chain seq x y z
N MET A 1 14.94 41.14 -15.65
CA MET A 1 13.51 40.92 -15.37
C MET A 1 13.37 39.59 -14.62
N SER A 2 13.28 39.59 -13.30
CA SER A 2 13.45 38.35 -12.50
C SER A 2 12.66 38.41 -11.18
N ALA A 3 11.32 38.38 -11.24
CA ALA A 3 10.46 38.55 -10.06
C ALA A 3 9.16 37.70 -10.03
N LEU A 4 8.92 36.83 -11.03
CA LEU A 4 7.63 36.13 -11.20
C LEU A 4 7.65 34.61 -10.97
N GLY A 5 8.83 33.98 -10.83
CA GLY A 5 8.92 32.52 -10.67
C GLY A 5 8.46 31.99 -9.30
N ARG A 6 9.03 32.53 -8.21
CA ARG A 6 8.90 31.98 -6.84
C ARG A 6 7.52 32.08 -6.18
N ARG A 7 6.53 32.70 -6.84
CA ARG A 7 5.19 32.92 -6.24
C ARG A 7 4.16 31.87 -6.64
N ARG A 8 4.48 30.97 -7.59
CA ARG A 8 3.58 29.87 -8.00
C ARG A 8 3.80 28.63 -7.14
N GLU A 9 5.03 28.12 -7.11
CA GLU A 9 5.45 26.95 -6.33
C GLU A 9 4.99 27.01 -4.85
N SER A 10 5.10 28.19 -4.22
CA SER A 10 4.67 28.41 -2.83
C SER A 10 3.15 28.36 -2.63
N GLN A 11 2.37 28.66 -3.65
CA GLN A 11 0.91 28.69 -3.62
C GLN A 11 0.32 27.32 -4.04
N ASP A 12 0.95 26.67 -5.02
CA ASP A 12 0.67 25.29 -5.42
C ASP A 12 0.97 24.31 -4.25
N GLU A 13 1.99 24.57 -3.41
CA GLU A 13 2.22 23.85 -2.15
C GLU A 13 1.12 24.11 -1.10
N GLU A 14 0.65 25.35 -0.91
CA GLU A 14 -0.39 25.66 0.09
C GLU A 14 -1.73 25.00 -0.27
N ASP A 15 -2.11 24.99 -1.56
CA ASP A 15 -3.35 24.37 -2.01
C ASP A 15 -3.36 22.83 -1.85
N TYR A 16 -2.20 22.16 -1.94
CA TYR A 16 -2.09 20.72 -1.61
C TYR A 16 -2.46 20.41 -0.14
N TRP A 17 -2.03 21.28 0.79
CA TRP A 17 -2.36 21.14 2.21
C TRP A 17 -3.78 21.60 2.55
N MET A 18 -4.35 22.53 1.79
CA MET A 18 -5.72 23.05 1.96
C MET A 18 -6.78 22.12 1.34
N GLY A 19 -6.50 21.53 0.18
CA GLY A 19 -7.39 20.58 -0.52
C GLY A 19 -7.51 19.23 0.17
N SER A 20 -6.54 18.87 1.02
CA SER A 20 -6.59 17.69 1.88
C SER A 20 -7.69 17.81 2.94
N LYS A 21 -8.93 17.39 2.59
CA LYS A 21 -10.03 17.15 3.56
C LYS A 21 -9.47 16.34 4.73
N VAL A 22 -9.36 16.96 5.91
CA VAL A 22 -8.70 16.35 7.07
C VAL A 22 -9.56 15.20 7.58
N ASN A 23 -9.29 14.00 7.06
CA ASN A 23 -9.87 12.77 7.54
C ASN A 23 -9.51 12.63 9.03
N ARG A 24 -10.53 12.67 9.90
CA ARG A 24 -10.35 12.76 11.36
C ARG A 24 -9.66 11.51 11.94
N ASN A 25 -9.63 10.41 11.20
CA ASN A 25 -9.04 9.14 11.61
C ASN A 25 -7.51 9.06 11.45
N LYS A 26 -6.76 10.17 11.65
CA LYS A 26 -5.29 10.12 11.78
C LYS A 26 -4.89 9.58 13.16
N PHE A 27 -5.11 8.29 13.31
CA PHE A 27 -4.90 7.50 14.53
C PHE A 27 -3.44 7.52 14.96
N ASN A 28 -3.17 8.00 16.16
CA ASN A 28 -1.84 8.01 16.77
C ASN A 28 -1.76 6.89 17.80
N LEU A 29 -0.90 5.90 17.59
CA LEU A 29 -0.71 4.73 18.47
C LEU A 29 -0.60 5.06 19.98
N PHE A 30 -0.11 6.25 20.30
CA PHE A 30 0.13 6.72 21.67
C PHE A 30 -0.96 7.66 22.19
N ASP A 31 -2.12 7.76 21.53
CA ASP A 31 -3.29 8.43 22.11
C ASP A 31 -3.94 7.63 23.23
N ASP A 32 -4.68 8.34 24.08
CA ASP A 32 -5.32 7.76 25.26
C ASP A 32 -6.49 6.85 24.88
N GLU A 33 -7.18 7.16 23.77
CA GLU A 33 -8.28 6.38 23.20
C GLU A 33 -7.83 5.12 22.41
N VAL A 34 -6.52 4.86 22.30
CA VAL A 34 -6.00 3.68 21.56
C VAL A 34 -6.11 2.40 22.38
N THR A 35 -6.94 1.48 21.89
CA THR A 35 -7.03 0.09 22.38
C THR A 35 -5.93 -0.79 21.78
N VAL A 36 -5.57 -1.87 22.48
CA VAL A 36 -4.60 -2.88 22.00
C VAL A 36 -5.06 -3.47 20.66
N GLU A 37 -6.34 -3.76 20.50
CA GLU A 37 -6.92 -4.31 19.26
C GLU A 37 -6.69 -3.39 18.05
N THR A 38 -6.95 -2.08 18.21
CA THR A 38 -6.70 -1.10 17.15
C THR A 38 -5.21 -0.93 16.83
N ALA A 39 -4.35 -0.93 17.86
CA ALA A 39 -2.90 -0.92 17.68
C ALA A 39 -2.41 -2.19 16.94
N GLU A 40 -2.95 -3.35 17.30
CA GLU A 40 -2.67 -4.62 16.63
C GLU A 40 -3.17 -4.62 15.18
N THR A 41 -4.30 -3.99 14.84
CA THR A 41 -4.75 -3.92 13.44
C THR A 41 -3.84 -3.05 12.56
N LEU A 42 -3.08 -2.11 13.15
CA LEU A 42 -2.04 -1.36 12.45
C LEU A 42 -0.78 -2.23 12.22
N ALA A 43 -0.35 -2.96 13.25
CA ALA A 43 0.80 -3.89 13.16
C ALA A 43 0.51 -5.09 12.23
N LYS A 44 -0.72 -5.60 12.29
CA LYS A 44 -1.28 -6.66 11.44
C LYS A 44 -1.85 -6.03 10.16
N SER A 45 -0.96 -5.52 9.31
CA SER A 45 -1.27 -4.87 8.01
C SER A 45 -2.13 -5.68 7.03
N LYS A 46 -2.49 -6.93 7.37
CA LYS A 46 -3.47 -7.77 6.67
C LYS A 46 -4.81 -7.08 6.38
N LYS A 47 -5.33 -6.21 7.27
CA LYS A 47 -6.64 -5.58 7.03
C LYS A 47 -6.62 -4.60 5.84
N LEU A 48 -5.45 -4.09 5.47
CA LEU A 48 -5.23 -3.28 4.27
C LEU A 48 -4.95 -4.15 3.01
N LEU A 49 -4.77 -5.48 3.17
CA LEU A 49 -4.73 -6.42 2.04
C LEU A 49 -6.13 -6.95 1.67
N THR A 50 -7.12 -6.87 2.57
CA THR A 50 -8.51 -7.33 2.35
C THR A 50 -9.49 -6.19 2.07
N GLN A 51 -9.01 -5.03 1.63
CA GLN A 51 -9.81 -3.87 1.22
C GLN A 51 -9.44 -3.37 -0.20
N PHE A 52 -8.79 -4.24 -0.98
CA PHE A 52 -8.57 -4.09 -2.43
C PHE A 52 -9.21 -5.25 -3.20
N GLU A 53 -10.26 -5.85 -2.62
CA GLU A 53 -11.18 -6.74 -3.30
C GLU A 53 -12.42 -5.88 -3.63
N ASP A 54 -12.66 -5.70 -4.93
CA ASP A 54 -13.94 -5.34 -5.57
C ASP A 54 -14.52 -3.90 -5.47
N GLU A 55 -13.71 -2.83 -5.56
CA GLU A 55 -14.23 -1.47 -5.93
C GLU A 55 -13.65 -0.87 -7.24
N ASP A 56 -12.37 -1.10 -7.59
CA ASP A 56 -11.76 -0.60 -8.83
C ASP A 56 -11.49 -1.73 -9.85
N VAL A 57 -12.54 -2.19 -10.55
CA VAL A 57 -12.41 -2.95 -11.80
C VAL A 57 -12.87 -2.06 -12.94
N ASP A 58 -11.90 -1.51 -13.70
CA ASP A 58 -12.16 -0.77 -14.92
C ASP A 58 -13.07 -1.59 -15.86
N THR A 59 -14.32 -1.14 -16.01
CA THR A 59 -15.28 -1.78 -16.91
C THR A 59 -14.92 -1.37 -18.33
N VAL A 60 -13.99 -2.10 -18.94
CA VAL A 60 -13.53 -1.88 -20.31
C VAL A 60 -14.71 -1.99 -21.26
N ASN A 61 -15.19 -0.86 -21.75
CA ASN A 61 -16.15 -0.82 -22.83
C ASN A 61 -15.43 -1.10 -24.16
N TRP A 62 -15.98 -1.99 -24.98
CA TRP A 62 -15.34 -2.53 -26.20
C TRP A 62 -15.91 -1.97 -27.50
N ASP A 63 -16.69 -0.86 -27.46
CA ASP A 63 -17.40 -0.30 -28.63
C ASP A 63 -16.90 1.08 -29.11
N ASP A 64 -15.69 1.50 -28.71
CA ASP A 64 -15.05 2.78 -29.06
C ASP A 64 -15.85 4.06 -28.68
N THR A 65 -16.94 3.95 -27.89
CA THR A 65 -17.69 5.13 -27.44
C THR A 65 -17.03 5.84 -26.25
N PRO A 66 -16.94 7.19 -26.25
CA PRO A 66 -16.32 7.94 -25.16
C PRO A 66 -17.20 7.96 -23.91
N VAL A 67 -16.73 7.31 -22.84
CA VAL A 67 -17.40 7.26 -21.54
C VAL A 67 -17.63 8.67 -21.01
N SER A 68 -18.90 9.09 -20.99
CA SER A 68 -19.34 10.35 -20.42
C SER A 68 -19.94 10.09 -19.04
N SER A 69 -19.31 10.59 -17.99
CA SER A 69 -19.81 10.45 -16.61
C SER A 69 -21.08 11.27 -16.40
N GLU A 70 -22.05 10.69 -15.69
CA GLU A 70 -23.41 11.21 -15.59
C GLU A 70 -23.51 12.53 -14.80
N ALA A 71 -24.38 13.43 -15.27
CA ALA A 71 -24.83 14.60 -14.52
C ALA A 71 -26.27 14.36 -14.02
N ALA A 72 -26.57 14.84 -12.82
CA ALA A 72 -27.83 14.55 -12.14
C ALA A 72 -29.03 15.40 -12.61
N ASP A 73 -30.19 14.74 -12.61
CA ASP A 73 -31.56 15.23 -12.52
C ASP A 73 -32.19 16.21 -13.54
N SER A 74 -33.45 15.90 -13.79
CA SER A 74 -34.48 16.60 -14.59
C SER A 74 -35.14 17.75 -13.79
N SER A 75 -35.77 18.80 -14.37
CA SER A 75 -35.79 19.32 -15.75
C SER A 75 -36.02 20.87 -15.76
N PRO A 76 -37.00 21.52 -16.43
CA PRO A 76 -36.63 22.49 -17.48
C PRO A 76 -37.18 23.93 -17.30
N ILE A 77 -36.62 24.91 -18.04
CA ILE A 77 -37.39 26.02 -18.65
C ILE A 77 -36.62 26.76 -19.77
N SER A 78 -37.37 27.13 -20.81
CA SER A 78 -37.12 27.93 -22.03
C SER A 78 -35.99 28.99 -22.07
N GLY A 79 -35.34 29.16 -23.25
CA GLY A 79 -34.92 30.51 -23.70
C GLY A 79 -33.87 30.66 -24.83
N HIS A 80 -34.32 31.00 -26.05
CA HIS A 80 -33.64 31.86 -27.07
C HIS A 80 -32.24 31.55 -27.68
N ILE A 81 -32.27 30.88 -28.84
CA ILE A 81 -31.80 31.36 -30.18
C ILE A 81 -30.60 32.34 -30.25
N THR A 82 -29.51 31.91 -30.91
CA THR A 82 -28.93 32.56 -32.13
C THR A 82 -27.87 31.67 -32.79
N ALA A 83 -27.53 31.92 -34.07
CA ALA A 83 -26.58 31.09 -34.84
C ALA A 83 -25.76 31.89 -35.87
N ALA A 84 -24.47 31.54 -36.01
CA ALA A 84 -23.57 31.81 -37.13
C ALA A 84 -22.37 30.84 -36.99
N SER A 85 -22.11 29.91 -37.91
CA SER A 85 -21.58 30.05 -39.28
C SER A 85 -20.05 30.20 -39.31
N ALA A 86 -19.39 29.36 -40.11
CA ALA A 86 -17.94 29.19 -40.16
C ALA A 86 -17.28 29.93 -41.34
N SER A 87 -15.95 30.13 -41.30
CA SER A 87 -15.04 29.79 -42.42
C SER A 87 -13.54 30.03 -42.17
N SER A 88 -12.73 29.34 -42.99
CA SER A 88 -11.39 29.71 -43.50
C SER A 88 -10.15 29.82 -42.58
N LEU A 89 -9.20 28.92 -42.86
CA LEU A 89 -7.74 29.12 -42.70
C LEU A 89 -7.20 30.14 -43.73
N PRO A 90 -5.96 30.63 -43.57
CA PRO A 90 -4.93 30.20 -44.53
C PRO A 90 -3.57 29.80 -43.89
N LYS A 91 -2.67 29.23 -44.70
CA LYS A 91 -1.31 28.82 -44.33
C LYS A 91 -0.25 29.77 -44.92
N SER A 92 0.92 29.88 -44.28
CA SER A 92 2.19 30.22 -44.94
C SER A 92 3.37 29.48 -44.26
N SER A 93 4.60 29.64 -44.74
CA SER A 93 5.59 28.55 -44.69
C SER A 93 7.07 28.97 -44.81
N PHE A 94 7.96 28.03 -44.41
CA PHE A 94 9.43 28.01 -44.54
C PHE A 94 10.23 29.03 -43.68
N ARG A 95 11.56 28.91 -43.48
CA ARG A 95 12.46 27.78 -43.08
C ARG A 95 13.79 28.42 -42.58
N PRO A 96 14.98 27.77 -42.46
CA PRO A 96 15.77 27.84 -41.23
C PRO A 96 17.06 28.69 -41.32
N GLU A 97 17.70 28.92 -40.18
CA GLU A 97 19.10 29.34 -40.09
C GLU A 97 19.91 28.49 -39.10
N THR A 98 21.24 28.66 -39.08
CA THR A 98 22.19 27.71 -38.46
C THR A 98 23.41 28.40 -37.84
N ARG A 99 24.24 27.65 -37.08
CA ARG A 99 25.58 28.03 -36.56
C ARG A 99 25.58 29.11 -35.45
N ASN A 100 26.50 29.17 -34.49
CA ASN A 100 27.83 28.53 -34.31
C ASN A 100 28.15 28.21 -32.82
N VAL A 101 29.21 27.41 -32.62
CA VAL A 101 29.97 27.10 -31.38
C VAL A 101 31.45 27.46 -31.71
N PRO A 102 32.36 28.01 -30.85
CA PRO A 102 33.06 27.27 -29.75
C PRO A 102 33.71 28.19 -28.65
N PRO A 103 34.90 27.89 -28.05
CA PRO A 103 35.37 26.79 -27.17
C PRO A 103 35.46 27.30 -25.68
N TYR A 104 36.32 26.95 -24.70
CA TYR A 104 37.50 26.08 -24.41
C TYR A 104 37.50 25.74 -22.87
N MET A 105 38.38 25.00 -22.16
CA MET A 105 39.38 23.93 -22.45
C MET A 105 39.82 23.18 -21.14
N THR A 106 39.93 21.85 -21.20
CA THR A 106 40.90 20.92 -20.53
C THR A 106 41.17 20.86 -18.99
N HIS A 107 41.74 19.68 -18.61
CA HIS A 107 42.38 19.25 -17.34
C HIS A 107 41.47 18.53 -16.31
N SER A 108 41.89 17.42 -15.68
CA SER A 108 43.05 16.53 -15.97
C SER A 108 42.85 15.10 -15.41
N ARG A 109 43.66 14.16 -15.91
CA ARG A 109 43.63 12.71 -15.60
C ARG A 109 44.49 12.37 -14.38
N SER A 110 44.09 11.35 -13.60
CA SER A 110 44.94 10.60 -12.67
C SER A 110 44.39 9.18 -12.48
N GLN A 111 45.25 8.21 -12.17
CA GLN A 111 44.89 6.80 -12.00
C GLN A 111 45.45 6.26 -10.68
N SER A 112 44.74 5.26 -10.13
CA SER A 112 45.26 4.15 -9.31
C SER A 112 46.34 4.41 -8.26
N GLU A 113 46.03 4.06 -7.01
CA GLU A 113 46.90 3.11 -6.29
C GLU A 113 46.08 2.15 -5.43
N SER A 114 46.59 0.94 -5.21
CA SER A 114 45.86 -0.17 -4.56
C SER A 114 46.73 -0.88 -3.53
N ILE A 115 46.35 -0.82 -2.26
CA ILE A 115 46.97 -1.61 -1.20
C ILE A 115 45.92 -2.57 -0.64
N GLY A 116 46.13 -3.87 -0.88
CA GLY A 116 45.28 -4.93 -0.33
C GLY A 116 45.89 -5.55 0.93
N VAL A 117 45.05 -5.98 1.85
CA VAL A 117 45.43 -6.89 2.94
C VAL A 117 44.64 -8.19 2.75
N SER A 118 45.34 -9.28 2.44
CA SER A 118 44.73 -10.61 2.34
C SER A 118 44.65 -11.28 3.71
N ALA A 119 43.43 -11.61 4.15
CA ALA A 119 43.20 -12.58 5.21
C ALA A 119 42.66 -13.87 4.58
N ARG A 120 43.56 -14.80 4.19
CA ARG A 120 43.16 -16.17 3.85
C ARG A 120 42.86 -16.94 5.13
N VAL A 121 41.69 -17.56 5.22
CA VAL A 121 41.46 -18.72 6.10
C VAL A 121 41.05 -19.87 5.21
N SER A 122 41.94 -20.86 5.08
CA SER A 122 41.69 -22.08 4.33
C SER A 122 41.07 -23.13 5.25
N PHE A 123 40.01 -23.80 4.83
CA PHE A 123 39.61 -25.10 5.38
C PHE A 123 39.30 -26.09 4.26
N THR A 124 39.91 -27.27 4.36
CA THR A 124 39.74 -28.39 3.44
C THR A 124 38.49 -29.21 3.80
N PRO A 125 37.85 -29.89 2.83
CA PRO A 125 36.66 -30.68 3.09
C PRO A 125 36.98 -31.88 4.01
N SER A 126 36.01 -32.25 4.83
CA SER A 126 35.98 -33.50 5.60
C SER A 126 34.58 -34.10 5.48
N SER A 127 34.50 -35.41 5.25
CA SER A 127 33.26 -36.11 4.92
C SER A 127 32.57 -36.71 6.14
N LEU A 128 31.33 -37.14 5.93
CA LEU A 128 30.44 -37.86 6.87
C LEU A 128 29.81 -36.93 7.95
N ASP A 129 28.53 -37.09 8.34
CA ASP A 129 27.55 -38.11 7.91
C ASP A 129 26.14 -37.54 7.69
N SER A 130 25.29 -38.30 6.98
CA SER A 130 23.97 -37.83 6.52
C SER A 130 22.82 -38.42 7.34
N THR A 131 21.90 -37.57 7.81
CA THR A 131 20.59 -38.01 8.36
C THR A 131 19.47 -37.03 8.02
N THR A 132 18.70 -37.34 6.98
CA THR A 132 17.37 -36.76 6.72
C THR A 132 16.35 -37.88 6.51
N PRO A 133 15.14 -37.79 7.10
CA PRO A 133 14.16 -38.88 7.04
C PRO A 133 13.53 -38.98 5.65
N THR A 134 13.92 -40.00 4.89
CA THR A 134 13.34 -40.28 3.57
C THR A 134 12.09 -41.16 3.71
N VAL A 135 10.92 -40.60 3.44
CA VAL A 135 9.68 -41.39 3.33
C VAL A 135 9.61 -42.00 1.93
N GLN A 136 9.89 -43.31 1.84
CA GLN A 136 9.75 -44.07 0.60
C GLN A 136 8.28 -44.46 0.39
N TYR A 137 7.73 -44.20 -0.81
CA TYR A 137 6.43 -44.73 -1.23
C TYR A 137 6.64 -45.93 -2.16
N SER A 138 6.47 -47.14 -1.63
CA SER A 138 6.56 -48.38 -2.40
C SER A 138 5.26 -48.65 -3.17
N LYS A 139 5.39 -49.17 -4.40
CA LYS A 139 4.25 -49.70 -5.17
C LYS A 139 3.96 -51.12 -4.73
N SER A 140 2.69 -51.42 -4.47
CA SER A 140 2.18 -52.79 -4.28
C SER A 140 0.71 -52.84 -4.74
N GLN A 141 0.29 -53.98 -5.26
CA GLN A 141 -1.10 -54.25 -5.67
C GLN A 141 -1.79 -55.10 -4.61
N GLU A 142 -3.08 -54.86 -4.35
CA GLU A 142 -4.17 -55.85 -4.57
C GLU A 142 -5.51 -55.39 -3.97
N LYS A 143 -6.57 -56.06 -4.44
CA LYS A 143 -8.00 -55.91 -4.12
C LYS A 143 -8.33 -55.94 -2.61
N LEU A 144 -9.41 -55.24 -2.20
CA LEU A 144 -10.73 -55.87 -1.96
C LEU A 144 -11.85 -54.86 -1.64
N HIS A 145 -13.08 -55.38 -1.59
CA HIS A 145 -14.34 -54.71 -1.24
C HIS A 145 -14.38 -54.39 0.28
N SER A 146 -15.32 -53.66 0.89
CA SER A 146 -16.74 -53.40 0.56
C SER A 146 -17.31 -52.22 1.39
N LEU A 147 -18.62 -51.97 1.24
CA LEU A 147 -19.62 -51.56 2.26
C LEU A 147 -20.51 -50.34 1.90
N MET A 148 -21.61 -50.62 1.19
CA MET A 148 -22.93 -50.04 1.48
C MET A 148 -24.02 -51.12 1.38
N SER A 149 -25.11 -50.95 2.12
CA SER A 149 -26.20 -51.93 2.34
C SER A 149 -27.34 -51.26 3.13
N PRO A 150 -28.57 -51.84 3.22
CA PRO A 150 -29.19 -52.87 2.40
C PRO A 150 -30.64 -52.48 1.94
N SER A 151 -31.44 -53.48 1.55
CA SER A 151 -32.88 -53.45 1.25
C SER A 151 -33.29 -52.86 -0.11
N SER A 152 -34.32 -53.37 -0.81
CA SER A 152 -35.24 -54.46 -0.47
C SER A 152 -35.24 -55.57 -1.53
N ALA A 153 -35.38 -56.84 -1.11
CA ALA A 153 -35.44 -58.00 -2.01
C ALA A 153 -36.45 -59.05 -1.52
N ARG A 154 -37.42 -59.39 -2.38
CA ARG A 154 -38.37 -60.52 -2.39
C ARG A 154 -39.20 -60.37 -3.68
N SER A 155 -39.53 -61.39 -4.46
CA SER A 155 -39.13 -62.81 -4.44
C SER A 155 -39.43 -63.41 -5.84
N LEU A 156 -39.31 -64.73 -5.98
CA LEU A 156 -39.65 -65.54 -7.16
C LEU A 156 -38.70 -65.39 -8.36
N GLU A 157 -37.51 -65.97 -8.20
CA GLU A 157 -37.03 -66.90 -9.22
C GLU A 157 -37.96 -68.12 -9.22
N ASP A 158 -38.44 -68.56 -10.39
CA ASP A 158 -38.92 -69.93 -10.57
C ASP A 158 -38.73 -70.37 -12.04
N GLU A 159 -38.64 -71.69 -12.23
CA GLU A 159 -38.46 -72.42 -13.50
C GLU A 159 -37.37 -71.94 -14.48
N ILE A 160 -36.29 -72.73 -14.56
CA ILE A 160 -35.39 -72.81 -15.73
C ILE A 160 -36.00 -73.77 -16.75
N PRO A 161 -36.23 -73.35 -18.00
CA PRO A 161 -36.12 -74.25 -19.15
C PRO A 161 -34.74 -74.16 -19.78
N SER A 162 -34.02 -75.28 -19.84
CA SER A 162 -32.83 -75.40 -20.68
C SER A 162 -33.22 -75.26 -22.15
N TYR A 163 -32.57 -74.34 -22.88
CA TYR A 163 -32.56 -74.38 -24.34
C TYR A 163 -31.16 -74.65 -24.86
N THR A 164 -31.07 -75.58 -25.81
CA THR A 164 -29.83 -76.07 -26.40
C THR A 164 -29.12 -75.03 -27.25
N SER A 165 -27.80 -75.10 -27.30
CA SER A 165 -26.96 -74.33 -28.22
C SER A 165 -27.44 -74.44 -29.67
N THR A 166 -27.96 -73.34 -30.23
CA THR A 166 -28.15 -73.18 -31.67
C THR A 166 -27.23 -72.06 -32.17
N SER A 167 -26.56 -72.29 -33.30
CA SER A 167 -25.47 -71.44 -33.80
C SER A 167 -25.95 -70.17 -34.51
N SER A 168 -26.73 -69.35 -33.80
CA SER A 168 -27.41 -68.15 -34.31
C SER A 168 -27.05 -66.86 -33.56
N GLY A 169 -26.64 -66.96 -32.29
CA GLY A 169 -26.38 -65.80 -31.42
C GLY A 169 -25.23 -64.88 -31.84
N SER A 170 -24.17 -65.42 -32.46
CA SER A 170 -22.98 -64.64 -32.86
C SER A 170 -23.34 -63.50 -33.81
N LYS A 171 -24.22 -63.73 -34.80
CA LYS A 171 -24.61 -62.71 -35.78
C LYS A 171 -25.25 -61.50 -35.12
N ASN A 172 -26.14 -61.68 -34.15
CA ASN A 172 -26.75 -60.56 -33.42
C ASN A 172 -25.68 -59.77 -32.65
N GLN A 173 -24.69 -60.44 -32.04
CA GLN A 173 -23.60 -59.76 -31.34
C GLN A 173 -22.61 -59.08 -32.30
N GLU A 174 -22.29 -59.67 -33.45
CA GLU A 174 -21.52 -59.04 -34.51
C GLU A 174 -22.26 -57.83 -35.11
N GLU A 175 -23.58 -57.91 -35.29
CA GLU A 175 -24.42 -56.83 -35.81
C GLU A 175 -24.61 -55.71 -34.78
N GLU A 176 -24.76 -56.03 -33.50
CA GLU A 176 -24.79 -55.05 -32.41
C GLU A 176 -23.41 -54.39 -32.21
N VAL A 177 -22.31 -55.14 -32.25
CA VAL A 177 -20.95 -54.58 -32.25
C VAL A 177 -20.70 -53.73 -33.51
N GLN A 178 -21.23 -54.11 -34.67
CA GLN A 178 -21.18 -53.26 -35.86
C GLN A 178 -22.07 -52.02 -35.72
N TYR A 179 -23.26 -52.13 -35.13
CA TYR A 179 -24.14 -51.00 -34.87
C TYR A 179 -23.49 -50.02 -33.90
N LEU A 180 -22.95 -50.50 -32.77
CA LEU A 180 -22.20 -49.70 -31.80
C LEU A 180 -20.94 -49.09 -32.40
N ARG A 181 -20.19 -49.81 -33.26
CA ARG A 181 -19.06 -49.24 -34.02
C ARG A 181 -19.50 -48.18 -35.03
N ARG A 182 -20.63 -48.36 -35.72
CA ARG A 182 -21.22 -47.37 -36.64
C ARG A 182 -21.76 -46.17 -35.88
N ALA A 183 -22.33 -46.35 -34.70
CA ALA A 183 -22.80 -45.29 -33.80
C ALA A 183 -21.62 -44.49 -33.23
N LEU A 184 -20.55 -45.15 -32.76
CA LEU A 184 -19.29 -44.50 -32.36
C LEU A 184 -18.60 -43.77 -33.52
N LYS A 185 -18.67 -44.31 -34.74
CA LYS A 185 -18.16 -43.64 -35.95
C LYS A 185 -19.01 -42.41 -36.28
N LYS A 186 -20.33 -42.53 -36.27
CA LYS A 186 -21.28 -41.43 -36.52
C LYS A 186 -21.22 -40.35 -35.42
N ALA A 187 -20.95 -40.73 -34.17
CA ALA A 187 -20.70 -39.83 -33.05
C ALA A 187 -19.31 -39.17 -33.09
N ARG A 188 -18.35 -39.75 -33.82
CA ARG A 188 -17.06 -39.10 -34.19
C ARG A 188 -17.17 -38.24 -35.45
N GLU A 189 -18.14 -38.52 -36.32
CA GLU A 189 -18.44 -37.75 -37.54
C GLU A 189 -19.40 -36.58 -37.28
N LEU A 190 -20.10 -36.59 -36.14
CA LEU A 190 -20.61 -35.39 -35.49
C LEU A 190 -19.43 -34.46 -35.20
N LYS A 191 -19.23 -33.48 -36.07
CA LYS A 191 -18.24 -32.40 -35.90
C LYS A 191 -18.63 -31.57 -34.68
N PHE A 192 -18.00 -31.83 -33.55
CA PHE A 192 -18.06 -30.93 -32.40
C PHE A 192 -17.32 -29.64 -32.76
N SER A 193 -18.04 -28.60 -33.21
CA SER A 193 -17.40 -27.32 -33.51
C SER A 193 -16.88 -26.69 -32.20
N PRO A 194 -15.79 -25.91 -32.26
CA PRO A 194 -15.46 -24.96 -31.21
C PRO A 194 -16.68 -24.11 -30.81
N ASP A 195 -17.44 -23.59 -31.78
CA ASP A 195 -18.63 -22.76 -31.56
C ASP A 195 -19.69 -23.47 -30.70
N ASP A 196 -20.07 -24.70 -31.05
CA ASP A 196 -21.07 -25.48 -30.33
C ASP A 196 -20.59 -25.83 -28.91
N THR A 197 -19.29 -26.06 -28.74
CA THR A 197 -18.71 -26.37 -27.43
C THR A 197 -18.70 -25.14 -26.53
N ILE A 198 -18.19 -24.00 -27.01
CA ILE A 198 -18.19 -22.74 -26.25
C ILE A 198 -19.63 -22.30 -25.93
N ARG A 199 -20.56 -22.43 -26.88
CA ARG A 199 -21.99 -22.17 -26.65
C ARG A 199 -22.54 -23.01 -25.50
N LYS A 200 -22.21 -24.30 -25.44
CA LYS A 200 -22.64 -25.19 -24.35
C LYS A 200 -22.03 -24.84 -23.01
N MET A 201 -20.75 -24.45 -22.99
CA MET A 201 -20.08 -23.97 -21.77
C MET A 201 -20.81 -22.77 -21.17
N ILE A 202 -21.18 -21.79 -22.01
CA ILE A 202 -21.89 -20.57 -21.60
C ILE A 202 -23.33 -20.85 -21.14
N LEU A 203 -24.02 -21.78 -21.81
CA LEU A 203 -25.39 -22.20 -21.44
C LEU A 203 -25.44 -23.18 -20.25
N GLY A 204 -24.30 -23.60 -19.70
CA GLY A 204 -24.23 -24.63 -18.65
C GLY A 204 -24.62 -26.03 -19.11
N GLU A 205 -24.71 -26.27 -20.43
CA GLU A 205 -25.03 -27.58 -20.99
C GLU A 205 -23.86 -28.58 -20.86
N PRO A 206 -24.11 -29.90 -20.83
CA PRO A 206 -23.04 -30.91 -20.86
C PRO A 206 -22.15 -30.80 -22.11
N TYR A 207 -20.87 -30.53 -21.90
CA TYR A 207 -19.81 -30.45 -22.92
C TYR A 207 -18.65 -31.41 -22.60
N SER A 208 -17.73 -31.59 -23.54
CA SER A 208 -16.47 -32.33 -23.32
C SER A 208 -15.35 -31.72 -24.15
N LEU A 209 -14.21 -31.46 -23.53
CA LEU A 209 -13.05 -30.85 -24.19
C LEU A 209 -12.12 -31.91 -24.81
N GLU A 210 -12.20 -33.16 -24.35
CA GLU A 210 -11.40 -34.32 -24.84
C GLU A 210 -11.69 -34.74 -26.30
N VAL A 211 -12.66 -34.09 -26.95
CA VAL A 211 -12.89 -34.23 -28.40
C VAL A 211 -11.85 -33.48 -29.22
N PHE A 212 -11.31 -32.36 -28.70
CA PHE A 212 -10.27 -31.55 -29.35
C PHE A 212 -8.90 -32.15 -29.01
N ARG A 213 -8.23 -32.77 -29.99
CA ARG A 213 -7.08 -33.68 -29.72
C ARG A 213 -5.75 -33.09 -30.13
N SER A 214 -5.70 -32.52 -31.33
CA SER A 214 -4.52 -31.82 -31.86
C SER A 214 -4.29 -30.49 -31.14
N LYS A 215 -3.08 -29.95 -31.27
CA LYS A 215 -2.76 -28.60 -30.79
C LYS A 215 -3.67 -27.55 -31.44
N GLU A 216 -3.90 -27.69 -32.75
CA GLU A 216 -4.63 -26.73 -33.57
C GLU A 216 -6.11 -26.62 -33.15
N GLU A 217 -6.81 -27.75 -33.03
CA GLU A 217 -8.18 -27.84 -32.51
C GLU A 217 -8.34 -27.16 -31.13
N LYS A 218 -7.35 -27.32 -30.24
CA LYS A 218 -7.34 -26.72 -28.90
C LYS A 218 -7.10 -25.22 -28.92
N LEU A 219 -6.29 -24.72 -29.85
CA LEU A 219 -6.10 -23.28 -30.03
C LEU A 219 -7.34 -22.63 -30.65
N GLN A 220 -7.96 -23.26 -31.65
CA GLN A 220 -9.21 -22.78 -32.24
C GLN A 220 -10.35 -22.72 -31.21
N LEU A 221 -10.39 -23.68 -30.28
CA LEU A 221 -11.31 -23.65 -29.13
C LEU A 221 -11.02 -22.46 -28.19
N LEU A 222 -9.75 -22.16 -27.89
CA LEU A 222 -9.38 -21.00 -27.06
C LEU A 222 -9.67 -19.67 -27.76
N ASP A 223 -9.33 -19.56 -29.04
CA ASP A 223 -9.59 -18.36 -29.84
C ASP A 223 -11.11 -18.13 -30.00
N LYS A 224 -11.91 -19.20 -30.06
CA LYS A 224 -13.38 -19.10 -30.00
C LYS A 224 -13.88 -18.66 -28.62
N ALA A 225 -13.31 -19.17 -27.53
CA ALA A 225 -13.67 -18.72 -26.17
C ALA A 225 -13.40 -17.22 -25.99
N ILE A 226 -12.24 -16.73 -26.46
CA ILE A 226 -11.87 -15.32 -26.46
C ILE A 226 -12.87 -14.49 -27.29
N GLN A 227 -13.23 -14.95 -28.50
CA GLN A 227 -14.18 -14.24 -29.38
C GLN A 227 -15.58 -14.06 -28.79
N VAL A 228 -16.02 -14.93 -27.87
CA VAL A 228 -17.33 -14.83 -27.22
C VAL A 228 -17.26 -14.08 -25.88
N HIS A 229 -16.06 -13.65 -25.45
CA HIS A 229 -15.82 -12.85 -24.26
C HIS A 229 -16.30 -13.45 -22.91
N ASP A 230 -16.60 -14.75 -22.86
CA ASP A 230 -16.99 -15.42 -21.61
C ASP A 230 -15.76 -15.87 -20.80
N GLY A 231 -15.56 -15.22 -19.65
CA GLY A 231 -14.40 -15.46 -18.80
C GLY A 231 -14.33 -16.87 -18.18
N ASN A 232 -15.46 -17.55 -18.01
CA ASN A 232 -15.50 -18.92 -17.47
C ASN A 232 -15.06 -19.92 -18.55
N ALA A 233 -15.56 -19.76 -19.78
CA ALA A 233 -15.18 -20.56 -20.93
C ALA A 233 -13.69 -20.37 -21.27
N ILE A 234 -13.20 -19.12 -21.30
CA ILE A 234 -11.77 -18.83 -21.49
C ILE A 234 -10.93 -19.52 -20.40
N THR A 235 -11.28 -19.37 -19.13
CA THR A 235 -10.53 -19.98 -18.01
C THR A 235 -10.52 -21.50 -18.09
N ALA A 236 -11.68 -22.14 -18.30
CA ALA A 236 -11.79 -23.59 -18.39
C ALA A 236 -11.02 -24.17 -19.60
N VAL A 237 -11.06 -23.50 -20.76
CA VAL A 237 -10.28 -23.91 -21.94
C VAL A 237 -8.78 -23.73 -21.68
N VAL A 238 -8.33 -22.61 -21.09
CA VAL A 238 -6.92 -22.41 -20.72
C VAL A 238 -6.41 -23.51 -19.78
N LEU A 239 -7.21 -23.92 -18.78
CA LEU A 239 -6.85 -25.00 -17.87
C LEU A 239 -6.75 -26.37 -18.56
N PHE A 240 -7.64 -26.65 -19.52
CA PHE A 240 -7.53 -27.83 -20.38
C PHE A 240 -6.26 -27.80 -21.25
N LEU A 241 -5.85 -26.64 -21.77
CA LEU A 241 -4.57 -26.49 -22.47
C LEU A 241 -3.37 -26.67 -21.52
N ARG A 242 -3.38 -26.11 -20.31
CA ARG A 242 -2.34 -26.31 -19.26
C ARG A 242 -2.12 -27.80 -18.98
N GLN A 243 -3.20 -28.58 -18.87
CA GLN A 243 -3.15 -30.01 -18.56
C GLN A 243 -2.72 -30.89 -19.75
N THR A 244 -3.02 -30.48 -20.99
CA THR A 244 -2.94 -31.37 -22.16
C THR A 244 -2.00 -30.92 -23.29
N ILE A 245 -1.25 -29.83 -23.07
CA ILE A 245 -0.18 -29.35 -23.95
C ILE A 245 1.14 -29.28 -23.14
N LYS A 246 2.29 -29.52 -23.79
CA LYS A 246 3.61 -29.41 -23.12
C LYS A 246 3.79 -27.98 -22.57
N PRO A 247 4.27 -27.78 -21.33
CA PRO A 247 4.34 -26.45 -20.71
C PRO A 247 5.01 -25.36 -21.55
N SER A 248 6.12 -25.65 -22.23
CA SER A 248 6.79 -24.69 -23.12
C SER A 248 5.97 -24.27 -24.34
N LEU A 249 5.08 -25.13 -24.85
CA LEU A 249 4.16 -24.81 -25.95
C LEU A 249 2.89 -24.13 -25.45
N PHE A 250 2.40 -24.49 -24.25
CA PHE A 250 1.30 -23.77 -23.59
C PHE A 250 1.70 -22.31 -23.36
N ASN A 251 2.84 -22.10 -22.71
CA ASN A 251 3.45 -20.80 -22.43
C ASN A 251 3.58 -19.92 -23.70
N LEU A 252 4.15 -20.47 -24.78
CA LEU A 252 4.36 -19.76 -26.05
C LEU A 252 3.03 -19.35 -26.72
N GLU A 253 2.00 -20.19 -26.66
CA GLU A 253 0.71 -19.89 -27.28
C GLU A 253 -0.20 -19.01 -26.41
N LEU A 254 -0.03 -19.06 -25.09
CA LEU A 254 -0.71 -18.18 -24.14
C LEU A 254 -0.15 -16.76 -24.24
N GLN A 255 1.18 -16.59 -24.34
CA GLN A 255 1.84 -15.27 -24.50
C GLN A 255 1.31 -14.47 -25.72
N ARG A 256 0.80 -15.15 -26.75
CA ARG A 256 0.18 -14.54 -27.94
C ARG A 256 -1.27 -14.06 -27.72
N ARG A 257 -1.88 -14.38 -26.58
CA ARG A 257 -3.32 -14.27 -26.30
C ARG A 257 -3.53 -13.54 -24.96
N PRO A 258 -3.34 -12.20 -24.91
CA PRO A 258 -3.30 -11.44 -23.65
C PRO A 258 -4.59 -11.53 -22.82
N VAL A 259 -5.76 -11.71 -23.46
CA VAL A 259 -7.03 -11.95 -22.75
C VAL A 259 -6.97 -13.28 -21.96
N ALA A 260 -6.55 -14.36 -22.61
CA ALA A 260 -6.39 -15.67 -21.97
C ALA A 260 -5.30 -15.67 -20.89
N VAL A 261 -4.21 -14.91 -21.08
CA VAL A 261 -3.20 -14.64 -20.04
C VAL A 261 -3.84 -14.01 -18.80
N ASN A 262 -4.64 -12.95 -18.98
CA ASN A 262 -5.22 -12.23 -17.85
C ASN A 262 -6.20 -13.11 -17.06
N HIS A 263 -7.06 -13.88 -17.72
CA HIS A 263 -7.88 -14.89 -17.04
C HIS A 263 -7.04 -15.93 -16.30
N TYR A 264 -5.93 -16.39 -16.88
CA TYR A 264 -5.04 -17.36 -16.22
C TYR A 264 -4.35 -16.80 -14.98
N LEU A 265 -3.82 -15.58 -15.05
CA LEU A 265 -3.23 -14.88 -13.91
C LEU A 265 -4.26 -14.66 -12.80
N SER A 266 -5.50 -14.31 -13.14
CA SER A 266 -6.59 -14.18 -12.17
C SER A 266 -6.98 -15.50 -11.52
N TYR A 267 -7.05 -16.59 -12.28
CA TYR A 267 -7.24 -17.94 -11.73
C TYR A 267 -6.12 -18.33 -10.76
N LEU A 268 -4.85 -18.14 -11.13
CA LEU A 268 -3.70 -18.48 -10.29
C LEU A 268 -3.66 -17.64 -8.99
N ARG A 269 -4.14 -16.38 -9.04
CA ARG A 269 -4.35 -15.52 -7.85
C ARG A 269 -5.43 -16.09 -6.94
N ALA A 270 -6.63 -16.36 -7.47
CA ALA A 270 -7.77 -16.87 -6.70
C ALA A 270 -7.52 -18.24 -6.07
N HIS A 271 -6.71 -19.09 -6.71
CA HIS A 271 -6.34 -20.41 -6.20
C HIS A 271 -5.00 -20.43 -5.43
N TYR A 272 -4.43 -19.27 -5.10
CA TYR A 272 -3.18 -19.11 -4.31
C TYR A 272 -1.94 -19.82 -4.90
N ASP A 273 -1.92 -20.14 -6.20
CA ASP A 273 -0.76 -20.74 -6.90
C ASP A 273 0.27 -19.65 -7.24
N PHE A 274 0.78 -19.00 -6.17
CA PHE A 274 1.74 -17.90 -6.24
C PHE A 274 3.12 -18.32 -6.75
N LYS A 275 3.36 -19.63 -6.95
CA LYS A 275 4.56 -20.11 -7.63
C LYS A 275 4.37 -19.95 -9.14
N GLU A 276 3.39 -20.64 -9.73
CA GLU A 276 3.18 -20.56 -11.17
C GLU A 276 2.78 -19.15 -11.60
N LEU A 277 2.04 -18.40 -10.77
CA LEU A 277 1.76 -16.99 -11.01
C LEU A 277 3.04 -16.16 -11.21
N GLY A 278 4.07 -16.38 -10.37
CA GLY A 278 5.35 -15.69 -10.49
C GLY A 278 6.14 -16.13 -11.73
N ASP A 279 6.16 -17.43 -12.02
CA ASP A 279 6.84 -18.00 -13.18
C ASP A 279 6.22 -17.49 -14.51
N VAL A 280 4.88 -17.39 -14.57
CA VAL A 280 4.12 -16.86 -15.72
C VAL A 280 4.29 -15.35 -15.87
N LEU A 281 4.24 -14.56 -14.78
CA LEU A 281 4.51 -13.11 -14.85
C LEU A 281 5.93 -12.80 -15.35
N GLY A 282 6.93 -13.56 -14.89
CA GLY A 282 8.31 -13.45 -15.38
C GLY A 282 8.44 -13.78 -16.88
N MET A 283 7.81 -14.86 -17.34
CA MET A 283 7.74 -15.23 -18.77
C MET A 283 7.13 -14.14 -19.65
N LEU A 284 6.13 -13.41 -19.13
CA LEU A 284 5.44 -12.32 -19.82
C LEU A 284 6.19 -10.99 -19.78
N ASN A 285 7.37 -10.93 -19.14
CA ASN A 285 8.10 -9.70 -18.82
C ASN A 285 7.25 -8.69 -18.01
N ARG A 286 6.31 -9.18 -17.19
CA ARG A 286 5.50 -8.38 -16.25
C ARG A 286 6.23 -8.29 -14.91
N THR A 287 7.42 -7.70 -14.94
CA THR A 287 8.40 -7.75 -13.83
C THR A 287 7.92 -6.99 -12.60
N GLU A 288 7.22 -5.86 -12.78
CA GLU A 288 6.53 -5.12 -11.70
C GLU A 288 5.57 -6.03 -10.90
N GLU A 289 4.62 -6.68 -11.56
CA GLU A 289 3.65 -7.56 -10.88
C GLU A 289 4.32 -8.77 -10.22
N ALA A 290 5.38 -9.30 -10.82
CA ALA A 290 6.19 -10.35 -10.21
C ALA A 290 6.90 -9.84 -8.94
N ALA A 291 7.47 -8.63 -8.98
CA ALA A 291 8.14 -7.99 -7.86
C ALA A 291 7.17 -7.66 -6.71
N ILE A 292 5.98 -7.12 -7.03
CA ILE A 292 4.89 -6.86 -6.06
C ILE A 292 4.38 -8.16 -5.44
N LEU A 293 4.21 -9.24 -6.23
CA LEU A 293 3.85 -10.56 -5.71
C LEU A 293 4.91 -11.08 -4.73
N LYS A 294 6.19 -10.95 -5.07
CA LYS A 294 7.31 -11.40 -4.23
C LYS A 294 7.45 -10.55 -2.97
N TYR A 295 7.16 -9.25 -3.05
CA TYR A 295 7.06 -8.37 -1.88
C TYR A 295 5.90 -8.77 -0.97
N LYS A 296 4.71 -9.06 -1.52
CA LYS A 296 3.56 -9.59 -0.76
C LYS A 296 3.91 -10.92 -0.06
N GLN A 297 4.67 -11.80 -0.71
CA GLN A 297 5.20 -13.02 -0.08
C GLN A 297 6.20 -12.70 1.06
N ALA A 298 7.12 -11.76 0.86
CA ALA A 298 8.14 -11.38 1.85
C ALA A 298 7.53 -10.77 3.12
N ILE A 299 6.59 -9.82 3.00
CA ILE A 299 5.93 -9.20 4.16
C ILE A 299 5.03 -10.17 4.94
N GLY A 300 4.63 -11.28 4.30
CA GLY A 300 3.85 -12.37 4.91
C GLY A 300 4.64 -13.32 5.80
N ALA A 301 5.97 -13.19 5.88
CA ALA A 301 6.80 -14.00 6.77
C ALA A 301 6.38 -13.84 8.25
N PRO A 302 6.38 -14.94 9.04
CA PRO A 302 5.77 -14.95 10.37
C PRO A 302 6.58 -14.20 11.42
N ASP A 303 7.90 -14.19 11.31
CA ASP A 303 8.82 -13.50 12.20
C ASP A 303 9.53 -12.34 11.49
N VAL A 304 10.00 -11.35 12.25
CA VAL A 304 10.61 -10.13 11.70
C VAL A 304 11.97 -10.38 11.07
N ARG A 305 12.75 -11.36 11.54
CA ARG A 305 14.07 -11.67 10.99
C ARG A 305 13.94 -12.42 9.67
N GLY A 306 13.00 -13.37 9.58
CA GLY A 306 12.56 -13.99 8.33
C GLY A 306 12.03 -12.95 7.33
N LYS A 307 11.19 -12.02 7.78
CA LYS A 307 10.67 -10.91 6.95
C LYS A 307 11.78 -10.01 6.41
N MET A 308 12.68 -9.55 7.27
CA MET A 308 13.86 -8.74 6.92
C MET A 308 14.74 -9.44 5.87
N ASN A 309 15.05 -10.72 6.09
CA ASN A 309 15.80 -11.54 5.14
C ASN A 309 15.05 -11.72 3.81
N ALA A 310 13.74 -11.97 3.85
CA ALA A 310 12.90 -12.12 2.67
C ALA A 310 12.77 -10.82 1.87
N LEU A 311 12.69 -9.66 2.53
CA LEU A 311 12.69 -8.34 1.89
C LEU A 311 14.03 -8.05 1.21
N ARG A 312 15.17 -8.30 1.88
CA ARG A 312 16.51 -8.17 1.26
C ARG A 312 16.70 -9.13 0.09
N GLY A 313 16.18 -10.36 0.19
CA GLY A 313 16.18 -11.34 -0.92
C GLY A 313 15.31 -10.89 -2.10
N CYS A 314 14.09 -10.41 -1.83
CA CYS A 314 13.15 -9.92 -2.81
C CYS A 314 13.68 -8.68 -3.56
N LEU A 315 14.23 -7.71 -2.83
CA LEU A 315 14.90 -6.52 -3.35
C LEU A 315 15.99 -6.89 -4.35
N LYS A 316 16.87 -7.82 -3.97
CA LYS A 316 17.97 -8.30 -4.83
C LYS A 316 17.48 -9.11 -6.05
N ALA A 317 16.43 -9.91 -5.90
CA ALA A 317 15.97 -10.81 -6.95
C ALA A 317 15.01 -10.19 -7.96
N HIS A 318 14.26 -9.14 -7.58
CA HIS A 318 13.12 -8.65 -8.38
C HIS A 318 13.02 -7.12 -8.52
N PHE A 319 13.86 -6.32 -7.84
CA PHE A 319 13.77 -4.86 -7.89
C PHE A 319 15.09 -4.20 -8.34
N ILE A 320 16.25 -4.56 -7.76
CA ILE A 320 17.55 -3.91 -8.05
C ILE A 320 17.99 -4.01 -9.53
N HIS A 321 17.47 -4.98 -10.28
CA HIS A 321 17.84 -5.22 -11.67
C HIS A 321 16.85 -4.65 -12.70
N GLU A 322 15.72 -4.09 -12.25
CA GLU A 322 14.65 -3.55 -13.11
C GLU A 322 14.74 -2.01 -13.15
N PRO A 323 15.12 -1.37 -14.28
CA PRO A 323 15.32 0.07 -14.35
C PRO A 323 14.08 0.92 -14.01
N ASP A 324 12.90 0.37 -14.30
CA ASP A 324 11.62 1.05 -14.09
C ASP A 324 11.13 0.97 -12.63
N LEU A 325 11.72 0.09 -11.79
CA LEU A 325 11.32 -0.15 -10.40
C LEU A 325 12.26 0.50 -9.36
N VAL A 326 13.02 1.52 -9.75
CA VAL A 326 14.05 2.15 -8.89
C VAL A 326 13.45 2.80 -7.63
N ASN A 327 12.25 3.36 -7.72
CA ASN A 327 11.57 3.97 -6.55
C ASN A 327 11.10 2.89 -5.57
N GLU A 328 10.56 1.80 -6.11
CA GLU A 328 10.01 0.66 -5.40
C GLU A 328 11.14 -0.14 -4.73
N ALA A 329 12.27 -0.33 -5.42
CA ALA A 329 13.53 -0.81 -4.83
C ALA A 329 13.92 0.01 -3.59
N HIS A 330 13.88 1.35 -3.69
CA HIS A 330 14.22 2.21 -2.57
C HIS A 330 13.21 2.09 -1.41
N LEU A 331 11.91 1.96 -1.69
CA LEU A 331 10.88 1.74 -0.67
C LEU A 331 11.05 0.37 0.04
N VAL A 332 11.35 -0.69 -0.70
CA VAL A 332 11.63 -2.03 -0.14
C VAL A 332 12.93 -2.02 0.69
N GLU A 333 13.96 -1.29 0.25
CA GLU A 333 15.17 -1.09 1.04
C GLU A 333 14.90 -0.30 2.33
N GLN A 334 14.17 0.81 2.27
CA GLN A 334 13.80 1.58 3.46
C GLN A 334 13.00 0.74 4.46
N HIS A 335 12.10 -0.13 3.99
CA HIS A 335 11.35 -1.06 4.84
C HIS A 335 12.29 -2.07 5.52
N ALA A 336 13.19 -2.72 4.77
CA ALA A 336 14.18 -3.63 5.35
C ALA A 336 15.08 -2.92 6.39
N ALA A 337 15.60 -1.74 6.06
CA ALA A 337 16.45 -0.94 6.94
C ALA A 337 15.73 -0.44 8.21
N LEU A 338 14.42 -0.23 8.15
CA LEU A 338 13.60 0.11 9.32
C LEU A 338 13.43 -1.10 10.25
N LEU A 339 13.18 -2.30 9.72
CA LEU A 339 13.12 -3.53 10.52
C LEU A 339 14.49 -3.87 11.14
N GLU A 340 15.59 -3.68 10.40
CA GLU A 340 16.97 -3.81 10.86
C GLU A 340 17.27 -2.89 12.07
N ARG A 341 16.68 -1.68 12.11
CA ARG A 341 16.79 -0.76 13.25
C ARG A 341 15.81 -1.08 14.38
N GLN A 342 14.57 -1.50 14.09
CA GLN A 342 13.55 -1.81 15.10
C GLN A 342 13.90 -3.06 15.93
N TRP A 343 14.43 -4.11 15.30
CA TRP A 343 14.71 -5.39 15.96
C TRP A 343 15.60 -5.28 17.22
N PRO A 344 16.80 -4.65 17.19
CA PRO A 344 17.64 -4.55 18.38
C PRO A 344 17.09 -3.59 19.44
N ILE A 345 16.26 -2.60 19.07
CA ILE A 345 15.62 -1.69 20.02
C ILE A 345 14.53 -2.44 20.79
N GLU A 346 13.67 -3.21 20.11
CA GLU A 346 12.66 -4.04 20.78
C GLU A 346 13.31 -5.10 21.69
N ASP A 347 14.35 -5.78 21.21
CA ASP A 347 15.05 -6.82 21.97
C ASP A 347 15.73 -6.26 23.24
N ALA A 348 16.19 -5.01 23.23
CA ALA A 348 16.71 -4.32 24.41
C ALA A 348 15.59 -3.82 25.34
N ASP A 349 14.63 -3.07 24.81
CA ASP A 349 13.59 -2.40 25.60
C ASP A 349 12.62 -3.39 26.26
N SER A 350 12.28 -4.51 25.61
CA SER A 350 11.47 -5.57 26.20
C SER A 350 12.15 -6.25 27.39
N LYS A 351 13.49 -6.36 27.38
CA LYS A 351 14.27 -6.91 28.51
C LYS A 351 14.36 -5.89 29.65
N ALA A 352 14.54 -4.61 29.34
CA ALA A 352 14.51 -3.53 30.32
C ALA A 352 13.13 -3.39 30.98
N GLU A 353 12.03 -3.49 30.20
CA GLU A 353 10.66 -3.51 30.70
C GLU A 353 10.41 -4.72 31.62
N ALA A 354 10.83 -5.92 31.22
CA ALA A 354 10.73 -7.14 32.04
C ALA A 354 11.59 -7.08 33.33
N GLN A 355 12.72 -6.39 33.30
CA GLN A 355 13.54 -6.08 34.50
C GLN A 355 12.94 -4.93 35.33
N GLY A 356 11.92 -4.25 34.81
CA GLY A 356 11.22 -3.17 35.48
C GLY A 356 12.01 -1.87 35.50
N ASP A 357 12.54 -1.44 34.36
CA ASP A 357 13.13 -0.11 34.21
C ASP A 357 12.14 1.00 34.64
N PRO A 358 12.60 2.06 35.33
CA PRO A 358 11.75 3.18 35.75
C PRO A 358 10.94 3.83 34.61
N VAL A 359 11.47 3.94 33.39
CA VAL A 359 10.76 4.63 32.29
C VAL A 359 9.54 3.82 31.83
N PHE A 360 9.68 2.50 31.72
CA PHE A 360 8.58 1.60 31.33
C PHE A 360 7.62 1.32 32.50
N LYS A 361 8.07 1.43 33.75
CA LYS A 361 7.17 1.47 34.92
C LYS A 361 6.31 2.75 34.97
N GLN A 362 6.89 3.90 34.61
CA GLN A 362 6.16 5.18 34.57
C GLN A 362 5.24 5.28 33.34
N TYR A 363 5.69 4.73 32.21
CA TYR A 363 4.96 4.73 30.93
C TYR A 363 5.06 3.34 30.28
N PRO A 364 4.15 2.40 30.61
CA PRO A 364 4.17 1.04 30.05
C PRO A 364 4.01 1.01 28.53
N ARG A 365 4.74 0.12 27.85
CA ARG A 365 4.69 0.04 26.39
C ARG A 365 3.41 -0.67 25.93
N LYS A 366 2.50 0.07 25.27
CA LYS A 366 1.20 -0.47 24.81
C LYS A 366 1.34 -1.65 23.84
N VAL A 367 2.34 -1.63 22.95
CA VAL A 367 2.64 -2.66 21.95
C VAL A 367 4.12 -2.61 21.56
N SER A 368 4.59 -3.65 20.87
CA SER A 368 5.91 -3.68 20.21
C SER A 368 6.05 -2.62 19.10
N ILE A 369 7.28 -2.13 18.88
CA ILE A 369 7.62 -1.23 17.76
C ILE A 369 7.81 -1.96 16.43
N LEU A 370 7.86 -3.31 16.43
CA LEU A 370 8.18 -4.09 15.25
C LEU A 370 7.08 -3.98 14.17
N ASN A 371 7.50 -3.73 12.92
CA ASN A 371 6.62 -3.43 11.78
C ASN A 371 5.87 -2.09 11.90
N MET A 372 6.14 -1.25 12.91
CA MET A 372 5.50 0.06 13.00
C MET A 372 6.03 1.03 11.94
N PRO A 373 5.23 2.02 11.49
CA PRO A 373 5.71 3.06 10.58
C PRO A 373 6.93 3.82 11.13
N LEU A 374 7.75 4.36 10.22
CA LEU A 374 8.93 5.16 10.55
C LEU A 374 8.61 6.32 11.51
N ILE A 375 7.49 7.03 11.29
CA ILE A 375 7.08 8.17 12.13
C ILE A 375 6.66 7.72 13.54
N THR A 376 6.08 6.53 13.67
CA THR A 376 5.72 5.88 14.95
C THR A 376 6.98 5.43 15.69
N THR A 377 7.96 4.91 14.96
CA THR A 377 9.28 4.53 15.50
C THR A 377 10.04 5.77 16.00
N LEU A 378 10.00 6.87 15.23
CA LEU A 378 10.55 8.16 15.66
C LEU A 378 9.83 8.68 16.91
N TYR A 379 8.50 8.62 16.98
CA TYR A 379 7.75 9.02 18.17
C TYR A 379 8.21 8.24 19.41
N TYR A 380 8.24 6.91 19.30
CA TYR A 380 8.67 6.02 20.38
C TYR A 380 10.07 6.39 20.88
N CYS A 381 11.01 6.60 19.96
CA CYS A 381 12.37 7.01 20.30
C CYS A 381 12.44 8.43 20.88
N CYS A 382 11.61 9.37 20.42
CA CYS A 382 11.48 10.70 21.02
C CYS A 382 10.89 10.67 22.45
N PHE A 383 10.13 9.61 22.77
CA PHE A 383 9.43 9.43 24.04
C PHE A 383 10.31 8.72 25.07
N TYR A 384 10.79 7.51 24.79
CA TYR A 384 11.61 6.73 25.72
C TYR A 384 13.10 7.14 25.69
N HIS A 385 13.62 7.37 24.49
CA HIS A 385 15.06 7.56 24.22
C HIS A 385 15.41 9.00 23.82
N GLY A 386 14.58 9.96 24.24
CA GLY A 386 14.58 11.35 23.76
C GLY A 386 15.80 12.21 24.12
N ARG A 387 16.84 11.61 24.74
CA ARG A 387 18.11 12.22 25.14
C ARG A 387 19.34 11.49 24.57
N ASP A 388 19.15 10.44 23.78
CA ASP A 388 20.21 9.53 23.33
C ASP A 388 21.12 10.17 22.27
N ALA A 389 22.43 9.93 22.41
CA ALA A 389 23.46 10.44 21.51
C ALA A 389 23.35 9.85 20.09
N GLU A 390 23.72 10.63 19.07
CA GLU A 390 23.50 10.27 17.64
C GLU A 390 24.17 8.97 17.16
N ASN A 391 25.08 8.39 17.94
CA ASN A 391 25.69 7.09 17.66
C ASN A 391 24.86 5.88 18.13
N LEU A 392 23.70 6.10 18.78
CA LEU A 392 22.80 5.04 19.25
C LEU A 392 21.64 4.79 18.28
N LEU A 393 21.24 3.53 18.11
CA LEU A 393 20.11 3.14 17.24
C LEU A 393 18.77 3.70 17.72
N THR A 394 18.66 3.92 19.03
CA THR A 394 17.54 4.56 19.74
C THR A 394 17.45 6.08 19.53
N SER A 395 18.52 6.75 19.06
CA SER A 395 18.54 8.22 18.99
C SER A 395 17.60 8.78 17.92
N PRO A 396 16.67 9.70 18.27
CA PRO A 396 15.77 10.34 17.30
C PRO A 396 16.48 11.09 16.16
N LEU A 397 17.64 11.69 16.45
CA LEU A 397 18.45 12.39 15.46
C LEU A 397 19.13 11.40 14.49
N ALA A 398 19.55 10.24 14.99
CA ALA A 398 20.07 9.16 14.14
C ALA A 398 18.99 8.59 13.20
N ILE A 399 17.75 8.42 13.69
CA ILE A 399 16.59 8.03 12.87
C ILE A 399 16.32 9.09 11.79
N LYS A 400 16.26 10.37 12.20
CA LYS A 400 16.05 11.49 11.29
C LYS A 400 17.07 11.51 10.15
N LYS A 401 18.35 11.29 10.49
CA LYS A 401 19.47 11.31 9.55
C LYS A 401 19.49 10.11 8.61
N GLN A 402 19.28 8.88 9.12
CA GLN A 402 19.28 7.67 8.28
C GLN A 402 18.10 7.68 7.29
N HIS A 403 16.91 8.04 7.74
CA HIS A 403 15.69 7.98 6.92
C HIS A 403 15.29 9.34 6.33
N GLN A 404 16.23 10.30 6.29
CA GLN A 404 16.11 11.60 5.62
C GLN A 404 14.82 12.39 5.97
N LEU A 405 14.38 12.29 7.22
CA LEU A 405 13.14 12.92 7.69
C LEU A 405 13.29 14.45 7.76
N SER A 406 12.32 15.15 7.18
CA SER A 406 12.29 16.62 7.16
C SER A 406 12.26 17.22 8.57
N ASP A 407 12.76 18.45 8.70
CA ASP A 407 12.66 19.21 9.96
C ASP A 407 11.21 19.34 10.45
N LYS A 408 10.24 19.48 9.53
CA LYS A 408 8.80 19.54 9.86
C LYS A 408 8.31 18.24 10.52
N GLN A 409 8.60 17.08 9.91
CA GLN A 409 8.25 15.76 10.46
C GLN A 409 8.92 15.51 11.81
N TYR A 410 10.21 15.83 11.93
CA TYR A 410 10.97 15.66 13.16
C TYR A 410 10.43 16.57 14.29
N MET A 411 10.30 17.86 14.03
CA MET A 411 9.80 18.86 14.99
C MET A 411 8.42 18.48 15.52
N TRP A 412 7.47 18.18 14.63
CA TRP A 412 6.12 17.77 15.03
C TRP A 412 6.12 16.55 15.95
N THR A 413 6.92 15.54 15.61
CA THR A 413 6.97 14.25 16.31
C THR A 413 7.67 14.36 17.66
N ALA A 414 8.85 14.99 17.70
CA ALA A 414 9.60 15.23 18.92
C ALA A 414 8.83 16.13 19.91
N LEU A 415 8.16 17.17 19.40
CA LEU A 415 7.30 18.04 20.20
C LEU A 415 6.10 17.26 20.79
N SER A 416 5.42 16.45 19.97
CA SER A 416 4.28 15.64 20.42
C SER A 416 4.66 14.65 21.52
N ALA A 417 5.82 14.00 21.41
CA ALA A 417 6.34 13.10 22.44
C ALA A 417 6.73 13.85 23.74
N ARG A 418 7.57 14.89 23.63
CA ARG A 418 8.01 15.70 24.79
C ARG A 418 6.84 16.39 25.51
N SER A 419 5.77 16.72 24.79
CA SER A 419 4.55 17.32 25.35
C SER A 419 3.67 16.34 26.12
N ARG A 420 3.52 15.07 25.67
CA ARG A 420 2.85 14.03 26.47
C ARG A 420 3.62 13.68 27.75
N LEU A 421 4.96 13.68 27.67
CA LEU A 421 5.84 13.58 28.85
C LEU A 421 5.81 14.81 29.77
N LYS A 422 5.11 15.89 29.39
CA LYS A 422 5.07 17.18 30.09
C LYS A 422 6.47 17.78 30.33
N HIS A 423 7.43 17.46 29.46
CA HIS A 423 8.83 17.85 29.58
C HIS A 423 9.05 19.24 28.98
N TRP A 424 8.48 20.26 29.61
CA TRP A 424 8.41 21.64 29.10
C TRP A 424 9.79 22.27 28.82
N THR A 425 10.79 21.96 29.65
CA THR A 425 12.20 22.34 29.41
C THR A 425 12.74 21.74 28.11
N GLY A 426 12.47 20.47 27.85
CA GLY A 426 12.83 19.81 26.59
C GLY A 426 12.07 20.35 25.37
N ILE A 427 10.91 20.98 25.56
CA ILE A 427 10.21 21.71 24.47
C ILE A 427 10.89 23.05 24.19
N GLU A 428 11.30 23.77 25.23
CA GLU A 428 12.08 25.01 25.07
C GLU A 428 13.44 24.75 24.41
N GLU A 429 14.16 23.69 24.79
CA GLU A 429 15.37 23.24 24.10
C GLU A 429 15.11 22.94 22.61
N LEU A 430 14.04 22.19 22.30
CA LEU A 430 13.69 21.79 20.94
C LEU A 430 13.35 22.99 20.04
N LEU A 431 12.72 24.02 20.61
CA LEU A 431 12.34 25.25 19.91
C LEU A 431 13.44 26.32 19.95
N THR A 432 14.55 26.13 20.66
CA THR A 432 15.63 27.14 20.79
C THR A 432 16.76 26.90 19.81
N ALA A 433 16.87 27.74 18.79
CA ALA A 433 18.05 27.80 17.93
C ALA A 433 19.17 28.63 18.58
N LYS A 434 20.39 28.10 18.60
CA LYS A 434 21.61 28.80 19.01
C LYS A 434 22.24 29.49 17.80
N GLY A 435 22.55 30.77 17.92
CA GLY A 435 23.24 31.59 16.92
C GLY A 435 24.76 31.60 17.09
N TRP A 436 25.46 32.11 16.07
CA TRP A 436 26.93 32.12 15.97
C TRP A 436 27.64 32.74 17.19
N PHE A 437 27.04 33.77 17.80
CA PHE A 437 27.59 34.49 18.96
C PHE A 437 26.91 34.12 20.28
N GLY A 438 26.42 32.88 20.41
CA GLY A 438 25.76 32.38 21.63
C GLY A 438 24.35 32.93 21.89
N SER A 439 23.86 33.87 21.07
CA SER A 439 22.49 34.36 21.13
C SER A 439 21.48 33.25 20.83
N THR A 440 20.44 33.14 21.64
CA THR A 440 19.35 32.17 21.46
C THR A 440 18.11 32.82 20.88
N LYS A 441 17.39 32.13 19.99
CA LYS A 441 16.07 32.54 19.51
C LYS A 441 15.11 31.35 19.45
N ASN A 442 13.85 31.58 19.78
CA ASN A 442 12.79 30.60 19.55
C ASN A 442 12.47 30.51 18.05
N VAL A 443 12.38 29.29 17.51
CA VAL A 443 12.12 28.98 16.09
C VAL A 443 11.23 27.75 16.01
N SER A 444 10.18 27.82 15.18
CA SER A 444 9.35 26.65 14.84
C SER A 444 9.25 26.49 13.32
N VAL A 445 9.81 25.41 12.79
CA VAL A 445 9.69 25.03 11.37
C VAL A 445 8.27 24.58 10.97
N ILE A 446 7.38 24.39 11.95
CA ILE A 446 5.96 24.07 11.77
C ILE A 446 5.04 25.26 12.10
N GLY A 447 5.59 26.44 12.45
CA GLY A 447 4.82 27.58 12.97
C GLY A 447 4.50 27.46 14.46
N PHE A 448 4.28 28.59 15.14
CA PHE A 448 3.93 28.61 16.57
C PHE A 448 2.45 28.31 16.83
N ASP A 449 1.58 28.44 15.82
CA ASP A 449 0.19 28.01 15.91
C ASP A 449 0.07 26.49 16.03
N LYS A 450 0.91 25.73 15.31
CA LYS A 450 0.99 24.27 15.42
C LYS A 450 1.65 23.80 16.71
N VAL A 451 2.63 24.55 17.23
CA VAL A 451 3.15 24.36 18.59
C VAL A 451 2.00 24.49 19.61
N CYS A 452 1.20 25.55 19.52
CA CYS A 452 0.04 25.75 20.40
C CYS A 452 -1.06 24.69 20.20
N GLU A 453 -1.27 24.19 18.98
CA GLU A 453 -2.21 23.10 18.69
C GLU A 453 -1.81 21.78 19.40
N ILE A 454 -0.52 21.43 19.40
CA ILE A 454 0.01 20.24 20.09
C ILE A 454 -0.01 20.42 21.62
N LEU A 455 0.45 21.57 22.12
CA LEU A 455 0.44 21.91 23.55
C LEU A 455 -0.99 21.90 24.12
N HIS A 456 -1.97 22.42 23.37
CA HIS A 456 -3.37 22.40 23.79
C HIS A 456 -3.96 20.99 23.85
N ARG A 457 -3.73 20.14 22.82
CA ARG A 457 -4.19 18.73 22.84
C ARG A 457 -3.63 17.94 24.01
N THR A 458 -2.39 18.22 24.42
CA THR A 458 -1.70 17.53 25.52
C THR A 458 -1.93 18.17 26.89
N SER A 459 -2.89 19.10 27.00
CA SER A 459 -3.24 19.80 28.24
C SER A 459 -2.05 20.48 28.92
N ALA A 460 -1.22 21.18 28.14
CA ALA A 460 -0.12 21.99 28.65
C ALA A 460 -0.64 23.13 29.58
N PRO A 461 0.14 23.51 30.61
CA PRO A 461 -0.18 24.65 31.48
C PRO A 461 -0.43 25.95 30.70
N ASN A 462 -1.30 26.82 31.23
CA ASN A 462 -1.76 28.01 30.50
C ASN A 462 -0.63 29.04 30.27
N ASP A 463 0.34 29.11 31.18
CA ASP A 463 1.57 29.89 31.06
C ASP A 463 2.48 29.37 29.93
N VAL A 464 2.70 28.05 29.85
CA VAL A 464 3.46 27.40 28.77
C VAL A 464 2.77 27.63 27.42
N LEU A 465 1.45 27.43 27.35
CA LEU A 465 0.68 27.65 26.13
C LEU A 465 0.68 29.14 25.72
N SER A 466 0.50 30.06 26.67
CA SER A 466 0.49 31.51 26.41
C SER A 466 1.86 32.05 26.00
N LYS A 467 2.97 31.49 26.53
CA LYS A 467 4.35 31.80 26.10
C LYS A 467 4.52 31.62 24.59
N TYR A 468 4.10 30.48 24.04
CA TYR A 468 4.21 30.22 22.60
C TYR A 468 3.09 30.87 21.77
N MET A 469 1.89 31.09 22.34
CA MET A 469 0.80 31.82 21.67
C MET A 469 1.21 33.27 21.35
N ARG A 470 1.96 33.93 22.24
CA ARG A 470 2.55 35.26 22.01
C ARG A 470 3.56 35.30 20.84
N MET A 471 4.08 34.14 20.42
CA MET A 471 4.99 34.00 19.28
C MET A 471 4.27 33.70 17.95
N ILE A 472 2.93 33.65 17.93
CA ILE A 472 2.16 33.47 16.69
C ILE A 472 2.13 34.79 15.91
N ASP A 473 2.64 34.79 14.69
CA ASP A 473 2.57 35.92 13.77
C ASP A 473 1.12 36.19 13.30
N GLY A 474 0.80 37.48 13.15
CA GLY A 474 -0.54 37.97 12.80
C GLY A 474 -1.48 38.02 14.01
N SER A 475 -1.81 39.25 14.43
CA SER A 475 -2.67 39.50 15.61
C SER A 475 -4.03 38.81 15.53
N GLU A 476 -4.64 38.72 14.34
CA GLU A 476 -5.93 38.03 14.15
C GLU A 476 -5.81 36.51 14.35
N ARG A 477 -4.82 35.86 13.74
CA ARG A 477 -4.55 34.41 13.90
C ARG A 477 -4.28 34.07 15.37
N ARG A 478 -3.48 34.90 16.04
CA ARG A 478 -3.20 34.82 17.48
C ARG A 478 -4.48 34.97 18.31
N LEU A 479 -5.29 35.99 18.03
CA LEU A 479 -6.55 36.27 18.74
C LEU A 479 -7.54 35.10 18.61
N ASN A 480 -7.72 34.57 17.40
CA ASN A 480 -8.65 33.48 17.11
C ASN A 480 -8.23 32.18 17.81
N LEU A 481 -6.94 31.85 17.84
CA LEU A 481 -6.41 30.68 18.54
C LEU A 481 -6.45 30.85 20.07
N ALA A 482 -6.09 32.03 20.59
CA ALA A 482 -6.15 32.33 22.02
C ALA A 482 -7.61 32.27 22.55
N ARG A 483 -8.59 32.70 21.75
CA ARG A 483 -10.03 32.51 22.04
C ARG A 483 -10.41 31.03 22.06
N LYS A 484 -10.07 30.29 21.00
CA LYS A 484 -10.37 28.86 20.85
C LYS A 484 -9.82 28.01 22.01
N TYR A 485 -8.59 28.29 22.45
CA TYR A 485 -7.90 27.55 23.51
C TYR A 485 -8.07 28.18 24.91
N LYS A 486 -8.92 29.22 25.05
CA LYS A 486 -9.23 29.91 26.32
C LYS A 486 -8.01 30.53 27.04
N CYS A 487 -6.99 30.95 26.29
CA CYS A 487 -5.86 31.74 26.80
C CYS A 487 -6.27 33.21 26.97
N HIS A 488 -7.11 33.47 27.98
CA HIS A 488 -7.74 34.77 28.21
C HIS A 488 -6.74 35.94 28.31
N GLU A 489 -5.57 35.72 28.93
CA GLU A 489 -4.48 36.69 29.05
C GLU A 489 -4.02 37.19 27.67
N VAL A 490 -3.66 36.27 26.77
CA VAL A 490 -3.20 36.60 25.41
C VAL A 490 -4.31 37.21 24.56
N VAL A 491 -5.59 36.89 24.81
CA VAL A 491 -6.71 37.60 24.17
C VAL A 491 -6.75 39.06 24.60
N VAL A 492 -6.64 39.36 25.90
CA VAL A 492 -6.62 40.74 26.40
C VAL A 492 -5.42 41.50 25.85
N GLU A 493 -4.21 40.92 25.92
CA GLU A 493 -2.99 41.52 25.35
C GLU A 493 -3.13 41.85 23.86
N THR A 494 -3.71 40.94 23.08
CA THR A 494 -3.84 41.11 21.64
C THR A 494 -4.88 42.18 21.30
N LEU A 495 -5.98 42.28 22.05
CA LEU A 495 -6.98 43.35 21.88
C LEU A 495 -6.46 44.71 22.33
N VAL A 496 -5.67 44.77 23.42
CA VAL A 496 -4.94 45.98 23.84
C VAL A 496 -3.94 46.43 22.78
N HIS A 497 -3.18 45.50 22.18
CA HIS A 497 -2.24 45.80 21.10
C HIS A 497 -2.94 46.31 19.83
N LEU A 498 -4.07 45.70 19.46
CA LEU A 498 -4.96 46.17 18.39
C LEU A 498 -5.70 47.48 18.73
N ARG A 499 -5.64 47.91 20.01
CA ARG A 499 -6.34 49.09 20.57
C ARG A 499 -7.86 49.01 20.47
N ASP A 500 -8.41 47.81 20.40
CA ASP A 500 -9.85 47.57 20.26
C ASP A 500 -10.53 47.52 21.63
N ARG A 501 -11.13 48.65 22.02
CA ARG A 501 -11.84 48.79 23.29
C ARG A 501 -13.19 48.07 23.28
N GLN A 502 -13.90 48.11 22.15
CA GLN A 502 -15.26 47.59 22.02
C GLN A 502 -15.27 46.06 22.05
N GLU A 503 -14.34 45.42 21.33
CA GLU A 503 -14.22 43.98 21.34
C GLU A 503 -13.61 43.47 22.66
N LEU A 504 -12.77 44.25 23.34
CA LEU A 504 -12.32 43.91 24.70
C LEU A 504 -13.47 43.96 25.72
N GLN A 505 -14.36 44.94 25.65
CA GLN A 505 -15.60 44.96 26.45
C GLN A 505 -16.52 43.78 26.12
N THR A 506 -16.68 43.47 24.83
CA THR A 506 -17.51 42.38 24.30
C THR A 506 -16.93 40.99 24.59
N TYR A 507 -15.62 40.89 24.82
CA TYR A 507 -14.97 39.69 25.34
C TYR A 507 -15.10 39.58 26.85
N ALA A 508 -14.85 40.67 27.59
CA ALA A 508 -14.92 40.69 29.05
C ALA A 508 -16.32 40.30 29.58
N SER A 509 -17.40 40.74 28.94
CA SER A 509 -18.78 40.38 29.33
C SER A 509 -19.11 38.89 29.17
N LYS A 510 -18.28 38.11 28.45
CA LYS A 510 -18.42 36.67 28.24
C LYS A 510 -17.53 35.84 29.17
N LEU A 511 -16.72 36.47 30.02
CA LEU A 511 -15.83 35.78 30.96
C LEU A 511 -16.51 35.52 32.31
N PRO A 512 -16.25 34.38 32.98
CA PRO A 512 -16.87 34.08 34.27
C PRO A 512 -16.56 35.15 35.34
N PRO A 513 -17.53 35.53 36.18
CA PRO A 513 -17.31 36.41 37.33
C PRO A 513 -16.14 35.92 38.20
N GLY A 514 -15.28 36.85 38.64
CA GLY A 514 -14.11 36.53 39.46
C GLY A 514 -12.95 35.83 38.73
N SER A 515 -13.09 35.47 37.45
CA SER A 515 -12.00 34.82 36.70
C SER A 515 -10.77 35.73 36.52
N PRO A 516 -9.54 35.19 36.50
CA PRO A 516 -8.32 35.99 36.27
C PRO A 516 -8.37 36.77 34.95
N GLY A 517 -8.89 36.16 33.87
CA GLY A 517 -9.06 36.81 32.58
C GLY A 517 -10.01 38.03 32.63
N LEU A 518 -11.10 37.93 33.39
CA LEU A 518 -12.02 39.06 33.60
C LEU A 518 -11.32 40.20 34.36
N LYS A 519 -10.52 39.88 35.38
CA LYS A 519 -9.73 40.88 36.10
C LYS A 519 -8.75 41.60 35.17
N THR A 520 -7.92 40.85 34.43
CA THR A 520 -6.96 41.43 33.47
C THR A 520 -7.65 42.30 32.41
N ALA A 521 -8.83 41.88 31.92
CA ALA A 521 -9.62 42.67 30.98
C ALA A 521 -10.17 43.97 31.60
N GLN A 522 -10.68 43.93 32.83
CA GLN A 522 -11.16 45.12 33.54
C GLN A 522 -10.02 46.09 33.87
N ASP A 523 -8.88 45.59 34.33
CA ASP A 523 -7.72 46.41 34.67
C ASP A 523 -7.13 47.09 33.42
N ALA A 524 -7.10 46.38 32.28
CA ALA A 524 -6.79 46.98 30.98
C ALA A 524 -7.80 48.07 30.57
N LEU A 525 -9.11 47.79 30.64
CA LEU A 525 -10.17 48.74 30.27
C LEU A 525 -10.21 50.02 31.14
N ARG A 526 -9.75 49.92 32.40
CA ARG A 526 -9.60 51.02 33.36
C ARG A 526 -8.28 51.80 33.18
N SER A 527 -7.27 51.23 32.54
CA SER A 527 -5.96 51.86 32.42
C SER A 527 -5.98 53.12 31.57
N SER A 528 -5.53 54.24 32.16
CA SER A 528 -5.37 55.53 31.49
C SER A 528 -4.13 55.59 30.57
N THR A 529 -3.24 54.60 30.62
CA THR A 529 -2.03 54.57 29.77
C THR A 529 -2.29 53.97 28.39
N ILE A 530 -3.38 53.22 28.21
CA ILE A 530 -3.72 52.57 26.94
C ILE A 530 -4.46 53.57 26.04
N LYS A 531 -3.82 53.95 24.92
CA LYS A 531 -4.43 54.75 23.86
C LYS A 531 -5.26 53.85 22.95
N TRP A 532 -6.57 53.85 23.15
CA TRP A 532 -7.55 53.12 22.33
C TRP A 532 -7.64 53.69 20.91
N LYS A 533 -8.17 52.91 19.97
CA LYS A 533 -8.54 53.40 18.64
C LYS A 533 -9.80 54.26 18.75
N THR A 534 -9.80 55.40 18.07
CA THR A 534 -10.95 56.30 17.93
C THR A 534 -11.95 55.79 16.90
#